data_AF-A0AAN7C372-F1
#
_entry.id   AF-A0AAN7C372-F1
#
_cell.length_a   1.000
_cell.length_b   1.000
_cell.length_c   1.000
_cell.angle_alpha   90.00
_cell.angle_beta   90.00
_cell.angle_gamma   90.00
#
_symmetry.space_group_name_H-M   'P 1'
#
loop_
_entity.id
_entity.type
_entity.pdbx_description
1 polymer ?
#
loop_
_entity_poly.entity_id
_entity_poly.type
_entity_poly.pdbx_seq_one_letter_code
_entity_poly.pdbx_strand_id
1 'polypeptide(L)'
;MAATTPAPTTIAPGSPPSGSDLELETVSTGIILPSPPDKLQDCHTDEQKTAWVVAQLKLTPYNEVLDLIDRFKDVKRFFLHKTVRKDGELQPVTFKLNTQPRAKSFALLLFTKRENKTRICKQCTSSKSQGPHDQCMQPDLGYGKGACTNCIYSGRGTECSLRLEIEEQEAQLKRAQGNKPPKLTARICRFATDRELERWLMLVKEELGLRAVEKERERHR
;
A
#
# COMPACT_ATOMS: atom_id res chain seq x y z
N MET A 1 27.05 -49.47 53.88
CA MET A 1 27.55 -48.08 53.95
C MET A 1 28.77 -48.01 53.04
N ALA A 2 28.60 -47.46 51.84
CA ALA A 2 29.68 -47.28 50.87
C ALA A 2 29.59 -45.83 50.39
N ALA A 3 30.69 -45.11 50.56
CA ALA A 3 30.84 -43.71 50.23
C ALA A 3 31.64 -43.55 48.93
N THR A 4 31.53 -42.35 48.35
CA THR A 4 32.47 -41.72 47.38
C THR A 4 32.31 -42.25 45.95
N THR A 5 32.20 -41.44 44.89
CA THR A 5 32.78 -40.10 44.62
C THR A 5 32.03 -39.45 43.44
N PRO A 6 31.81 -38.12 43.40
CA PRO A 6 31.29 -37.44 42.22
C PRO A 6 32.39 -37.17 41.17
N ALA A 7 32.02 -37.28 39.89
CA ALA A 7 32.89 -37.03 38.74
C ALA A 7 33.04 -35.52 38.44
N PRO A 8 34.19 -35.10 37.87
CA PRO A 8 34.52 -33.69 37.65
C PRO A 8 33.84 -33.11 36.40
N THR A 9 33.22 -31.95 36.58
CA THR A 9 32.63 -31.11 35.53
C THR A 9 33.74 -30.45 34.70
N THR A 10 33.86 -30.83 33.43
CA THR A 10 34.69 -30.13 32.45
C THR A 10 33.86 -29.03 31.79
N ILE A 11 34.16 -27.77 32.10
CA ILE A 11 33.61 -26.59 31.42
C ILE A 11 34.55 -26.22 30.27
N ALA A 12 34.05 -26.27 29.04
CA ALA A 12 34.78 -25.86 27.85
C ALA A 12 34.71 -24.33 27.66
N PRO A 13 35.80 -23.67 27.19
CA PRO A 13 35.82 -22.26 26.86
C PRO A 13 35.18 -22.00 25.49
N GLY A 14 34.49 -20.87 25.40
CA GLY A 14 33.54 -20.54 24.34
C GLY A 14 34.10 -20.21 22.96
N SER A 15 33.16 -20.02 22.04
CA SER A 15 33.33 -19.47 20.71
C SER A 15 32.09 -18.63 20.35
N PRO A 16 32.22 -17.65 19.44
CA PRO A 16 31.52 -16.37 19.45
C PRO A 16 30.06 -16.43 18.97
N PRO A 17 29.25 -15.40 19.27
CA PRO A 17 27.90 -15.30 18.71
C PRO A 17 28.01 -15.02 17.22
N SER A 18 27.63 -16.00 16.41
CA SER A 18 27.58 -15.89 14.95
C SER A 18 26.14 -16.12 14.52
N GLY A 19 25.57 -15.14 13.82
CA GLY A 19 24.24 -15.23 13.23
C GLY A 19 23.13 -14.86 14.19
N SER A 20 22.93 -13.56 14.43
CA SER A 20 21.59 -13.06 14.72
C SER A 20 20.74 -13.27 13.46
N ASP A 21 20.19 -14.47 13.33
CA ASP A 21 18.95 -14.66 12.60
C ASP A 21 17.93 -13.80 13.34
N LEU A 22 17.72 -12.59 12.80
CA LEU A 22 16.51 -11.80 13.03
C LEU A 22 15.37 -12.58 12.36
N GLU A 23 15.04 -13.73 12.93
CA GLU A 23 13.68 -14.25 12.89
C GLU A 23 12.85 -13.18 13.60
N LEU A 24 12.35 -12.24 12.79
CA LEU A 24 11.18 -11.47 13.12
C LEU A 24 10.06 -12.53 13.27
N GLU A 25 9.99 -13.15 14.45
CA GLU A 25 8.81 -13.83 14.94
C GLU A 25 7.73 -12.75 15.02
N THR A 26 7.08 -12.53 13.89
CA THR A 26 5.83 -11.80 13.83
C THR A 26 4.83 -12.72 14.48
N VAL A 27 4.73 -12.62 15.80
CA VAL A 27 3.63 -13.19 16.58
C VAL A 27 2.36 -12.71 15.89
N SER A 28 1.71 -13.60 15.15
CA SER A 28 0.46 -13.28 14.46
C SER A 28 -0.62 -13.20 15.53
N THR A 29 -0.72 -12.05 16.19
CA THR A 29 -1.83 -11.67 17.06
C THR A 29 -3.04 -11.34 16.19
N GLY A 30 -3.58 -12.37 15.52
CA GLY A 30 -4.84 -12.26 14.82
C GLY A 30 -5.93 -11.84 15.79
N ILE A 31 -6.73 -10.84 15.38
CA ILE A 31 -7.90 -10.41 16.15
C ILE A 31 -8.94 -11.53 16.09
N ILE A 32 -9.27 -12.12 17.24
CA ILE A 32 -10.37 -13.08 17.35
C ILE A 32 -11.68 -12.28 17.38
N LEU A 33 -12.54 -12.52 16.40
CA LEU A 33 -13.84 -11.87 16.32
C LEU A 33 -14.91 -12.67 17.06
N PRO A 34 -15.87 -12.00 17.74
CA PRO A 34 -17.03 -12.67 18.31
C PRO A 34 -17.97 -13.20 17.22
N SER A 35 -18.99 -13.94 17.62
CA SER A 35 -20.07 -14.31 16.70
C SER A 35 -20.79 -13.04 16.21
N PRO A 36 -21.05 -12.90 14.90
CA PRO A 36 -21.73 -11.72 14.36
C PRO A 36 -23.21 -11.72 14.78
N PRO A 37 -23.78 -10.58 15.17
CA PRO A 37 -25.23 -10.42 15.29
C PRO A 37 -25.95 -10.62 13.95
N ASP A 38 -27.28 -10.79 13.94
CA ASP A 38 -28.03 -10.93 12.69
C ASP A 38 -28.12 -9.60 11.92
N LYS A 39 -28.31 -8.49 12.64
CA LYS A 39 -28.48 -7.15 12.05
C LYS A 39 -27.39 -6.19 12.52
N LEU A 40 -27.01 -5.28 11.64
CA LEU A 40 -26.03 -4.23 11.95
C LEU A 40 -26.47 -3.32 13.10
N GLN A 41 -27.78 -3.11 13.27
CA GLN A 41 -28.36 -2.26 14.33
C GLN A 41 -28.16 -2.86 15.73
N ASP A 42 -27.96 -4.17 15.81
CA ASP A 42 -27.78 -4.91 17.07
C ASP A 42 -26.30 -4.95 17.49
N CYS A 43 -25.40 -4.35 16.70
CA CYS A 43 -23.97 -4.29 17.01
C CYS A 43 -23.67 -3.12 17.94
N HIS A 44 -23.28 -3.42 19.18
CA HIS A 44 -22.98 -2.41 20.20
C HIS A 44 -21.49 -2.10 20.31
N THR A 45 -20.62 -3.05 19.94
CA THR A 45 -19.16 -2.88 19.97
C THR A 45 -18.54 -2.88 18.58
N ASP A 46 -17.33 -2.38 18.45
CA ASP A 46 -16.63 -2.34 17.16
C ASP A 46 -16.17 -3.74 16.71
N GLU A 47 -15.92 -4.65 17.66
CA GLU A 47 -15.69 -6.07 17.41
C GLU A 47 -16.93 -6.72 16.80
N GLN A 48 -18.12 -6.45 17.34
CA GLN A 48 -19.38 -6.98 16.79
C GLN A 48 -19.67 -6.42 15.40
N LYS A 49 -19.46 -5.11 15.18
CA LYS A 49 -19.59 -4.50 13.84
C LYS A 49 -18.60 -5.12 12.86
N THR A 50 -17.36 -5.33 13.30
CA THR A 50 -16.34 -5.95 12.46
C THR A 50 -16.70 -7.40 12.14
N ALA A 51 -17.15 -8.18 13.12
CA ALA A 51 -17.65 -9.54 12.93
C ALA A 51 -18.80 -9.58 11.92
N TRP A 52 -19.78 -8.69 12.09
CA TRP A 52 -20.90 -8.56 11.16
C TRP A 52 -20.42 -8.23 9.74
N VAL A 53 -19.54 -7.25 9.58
CA VAL A 53 -18.96 -6.90 8.27
C VAL A 53 -18.23 -8.08 7.66
N VAL A 54 -17.39 -8.80 8.41
CA VAL A 54 -16.67 -9.98 7.92
C VAL A 54 -17.65 -11.07 7.47
N ALA A 55 -18.71 -11.32 8.24
CA ALA A 55 -19.75 -12.27 7.86
C ALA A 55 -20.43 -11.86 6.55
N GLN A 56 -20.79 -10.58 6.40
CA GLN A 56 -21.36 -10.07 5.17
C GLN A 56 -20.39 -10.16 3.99
N LEU A 57 -19.10 -9.84 4.19
CA LEU A 57 -18.07 -9.93 3.15
C LEU A 57 -17.90 -11.36 2.61
N LYS A 58 -17.98 -12.37 3.50
CA LYS A 58 -17.94 -13.79 3.12
C LYS A 58 -19.15 -14.25 2.31
N LEU A 59 -20.29 -13.56 2.44
CA LEU A 59 -21.51 -13.83 1.68
C LEU A 59 -21.56 -13.04 0.37
N THR A 60 -20.56 -12.20 0.06
CA THR A 60 -20.60 -11.39 -1.16
C THR A 60 -20.32 -12.23 -2.40
N PRO A 61 -20.90 -11.87 -3.57
CA PRO A 61 -20.59 -12.52 -4.84
C PRO A 61 -19.29 -12.01 -5.49
N TYR A 62 -18.48 -11.21 -4.79
CA TYR A 62 -17.34 -10.51 -5.39
C TYR A 62 -16.05 -11.29 -5.19
N ASN A 63 -15.58 -11.97 -6.24
CA ASN A 63 -14.37 -12.82 -6.20
C ASN A 63 -13.15 -12.08 -5.63
N GLU A 64 -12.89 -10.82 -6.04
CA GLU A 64 -11.76 -10.05 -5.50
C GLU A 64 -11.81 -9.86 -3.98
N VAL A 65 -13.01 -9.80 -3.39
CA VAL A 65 -13.21 -9.65 -1.95
C VAL A 65 -12.91 -10.98 -1.26
N LEU A 66 -13.39 -12.08 -1.82
CA LEU A 66 -13.13 -13.43 -1.32
C LEU A 66 -11.64 -13.76 -1.39
N ASP A 67 -10.98 -13.46 -2.52
CA ASP A 67 -9.54 -13.62 -2.70
C ASP A 67 -8.72 -12.85 -1.65
N LEU A 68 -9.17 -11.64 -1.29
CA LEU A 68 -8.53 -10.84 -0.25
C LEU A 68 -8.68 -11.49 1.13
N ILE A 69 -9.87 -12.01 1.46
CA ILE A 69 -10.14 -12.68 2.73
C ILE A 69 -9.32 -13.97 2.84
N ASP A 70 -9.28 -14.77 1.78
CA ASP A 70 -8.56 -16.04 1.76
C ASP A 70 -7.04 -15.84 1.86
N ARG A 71 -6.53 -14.78 1.22
CA ARG A 71 -5.11 -14.40 1.27
C ARG A 71 -4.70 -13.87 2.63
N PHE A 72 -5.51 -12.99 3.20
CA PHE A 72 -5.22 -12.30 4.45
C PHE A 72 -6.16 -12.80 5.54
N LYS A 73 -5.91 -14.04 6.00
CA LYS A 73 -6.78 -14.76 6.95
C LYS A 73 -7.03 -14.00 8.26
N ASP A 74 -6.06 -13.17 8.68
CA ASP A 74 -6.17 -12.43 9.93
C ASP A 74 -6.75 -11.04 9.71
N VAL A 75 -7.73 -10.69 10.53
CA VAL A 75 -8.22 -9.32 10.68
C VAL A 75 -7.12 -8.49 11.34
N LYS A 76 -6.64 -7.48 10.62
CA LYS A 76 -5.57 -6.57 11.06
C LYS A 76 -6.11 -5.32 11.75
N ARG A 77 -7.39 -4.96 11.55
CA ARG A 77 -8.03 -3.78 12.15
C ARG A 77 -9.51 -3.98 12.42
N PHE A 78 -10.02 -3.30 13.43
CA PHE A 78 -11.45 -3.10 13.61
C PHE A 78 -11.99 -2.01 12.68
N PHE A 79 -13.22 -2.20 12.24
CA PHE A 79 -13.97 -1.17 11.57
C PHE A 79 -14.49 -0.15 12.58
N LEU A 80 -13.94 1.06 12.53
CA LEU A 80 -14.44 2.21 13.26
C LEU A 80 -15.33 3.06 12.35
N HIS A 81 -16.54 3.29 12.81
CA HIS A 81 -17.57 3.96 12.04
C HIS A 81 -17.38 5.48 12.10
N LYS A 82 -17.18 6.10 10.93
CA LYS A 82 -17.09 7.55 10.80
C LYS A 82 -18.39 8.22 11.25
N THR A 83 -18.27 9.32 12.00
CA THR A 83 -19.37 10.23 12.31
C THR A 83 -19.26 11.50 11.48
N VAL A 84 -20.40 12.05 11.07
CA VAL A 84 -20.51 13.32 10.34
C VAL A 84 -21.58 14.17 10.98
N ARG A 85 -21.41 15.50 10.90
CA ARG A 85 -22.43 16.43 11.37
C ARG A 85 -23.52 16.56 10.31
N LYS A 86 -24.73 16.13 10.63
CA LYS A 86 -25.91 16.23 9.77
C LYS A 86 -27.02 16.87 10.58
N ASP A 87 -27.61 17.95 10.05
CA ASP A 87 -28.67 18.71 10.71
C ASP A 87 -28.31 19.18 12.14
N GLY A 88 -27.03 19.52 12.35
CA GLY A 88 -26.52 20.01 13.63
C GLY A 88 -26.04 18.93 14.61
N GLU A 89 -26.40 17.67 14.39
CA GLU A 89 -26.07 16.53 15.25
C GLU A 89 -24.95 15.65 14.67
N LEU A 90 -24.19 14.98 15.53
CA LEU A 90 -23.20 13.97 15.10
C LEU A 90 -23.91 12.64 14.86
N GLN A 91 -23.95 12.21 13.60
CA GLN A 91 -24.58 10.96 13.21
C GLN A 91 -23.56 10.03 12.52
N PRO A 92 -23.67 8.70 12.72
CA PRO A 92 -22.85 7.74 12.00
C PRO A 92 -23.19 7.69 10.51
N VAL A 93 -22.17 7.54 9.65
CA VAL A 93 -22.34 7.50 8.18
C VAL A 93 -22.94 6.18 7.72
N THR A 94 -24.21 6.15 7.33
CA THR A 94 -24.83 4.92 6.79
C THR A 94 -24.01 4.30 5.66
N PHE A 95 -23.79 2.99 5.71
CA PHE A 95 -23.00 2.27 4.70
C PHE A 95 -23.71 1.01 4.16
N LYS A 96 -23.23 0.53 3.02
CA LYS A 96 -23.73 -0.69 2.35
C LYS A 96 -22.55 -1.47 1.76
N LEU A 97 -22.69 -2.79 1.64
CA LEU A 97 -21.69 -3.67 1.01
C LEU A 97 -22.17 -4.24 -0.33
N ASN A 98 -23.19 -3.62 -0.91
CA ASN A 98 -23.91 -4.13 -2.07
C ASN A 98 -23.23 -3.89 -3.43
N THR A 99 -22.02 -3.34 -3.46
CA THR A 99 -21.24 -3.17 -4.70
C THR A 99 -19.80 -3.61 -4.48
N GLN A 100 -19.13 -4.08 -5.54
CA GLN A 100 -17.74 -4.52 -5.47
C GLN A 100 -16.80 -3.45 -4.87
N PRO A 101 -16.83 -2.16 -5.28
CA PRO A 101 -15.95 -1.16 -4.67
C PRO A 101 -16.20 -0.97 -3.17
N ARG A 102 -17.45 -1.07 -2.73
CA ARG A 102 -17.82 -0.94 -1.32
C ARG A 102 -17.31 -2.12 -0.51
N ALA A 103 -17.62 -3.34 -0.93
CA ALA A 103 -17.16 -4.55 -0.27
C ALA A 103 -15.62 -4.64 -0.25
N LYS A 104 -14.97 -4.35 -1.39
CA LYS A 104 -13.52 -4.29 -1.51
C LYS A 104 -12.91 -3.28 -0.55
N SER A 105 -13.49 -2.10 -0.41
CA SER A 105 -12.99 -1.09 0.52
C SER A 105 -12.95 -1.58 1.97
N PHE A 106 -13.99 -2.28 2.43
CA PHE A 106 -14.02 -2.89 3.76
C PHE A 106 -13.02 -4.03 3.89
N ALA A 107 -12.93 -4.93 2.90
CA ALA A 107 -11.93 -6.00 2.91
C ALA A 107 -10.50 -5.43 3.01
N LEU A 108 -10.20 -4.38 2.24
CA LEU A 108 -8.92 -3.70 2.31
C LEU A 108 -8.67 -3.07 3.69
N LEU A 109 -9.68 -2.43 4.28
CA LEU A 109 -9.55 -1.88 5.63
C LEU A 109 -9.16 -2.94 6.67
N LEU A 110 -9.89 -4.05 6.66
CA LEU A 110 -9.83 -5.08 7.69
C LEU A 110 -8.60 -5.96 7.55
N PHE A 111 -8.21 -6.31 6.33
CA PHE A 111 -7.27 -7.41 6.10
C PHE A 111 -5.88 -6.95 5.61
N THR A 112 -5.73 -5.70 5.16
CA THR A 112 -4.43 -5.21 4.64
C THR A 112 -3.67 -4.35 5.64
N LYS A 113 -2.33 -4.42 5.56
CA LYS A 113 -1.44 -3.50 6.26
C LYS A 113 -1.61 -2.08 5.67
N ARG A 114 -1.32 -1.07 6.50
CA ARG A 114 -1.36 0.33 6.10
C ARG A 114 0.04 0.70 5.67
N GLU A 115 0.19 1.19 4.45
CA GLU A 115 1.48 1.69 3.99
C GLU A 115 1.78 3.08 4.55
N ASN A 116 0.77 3.95 4.58
CA ASN A 116 1.02 5.38 4.76
C ASN A 116 0.85 5.88 6.20
N LYS A 117 1.89 6.52 6.77
CA LYS A 117 1.93 6.81 8.22
C LYS A 117 1.23 8.08 8.70
N THR A 118 0.91 9.08 7.88
CA THR A 118 0.41 10.37 8.47
C THR A 118 -0.54 11.21 7.62
N ARG A 119 -0.58 11.08 6.30
CA ARG A 119 -1.30 12.04 5.44
C ARG A 119 -2.72 11.59 5.08
N ILE A 120 -3.69 12.49 5.27
CA ILE A 120 -5.11 12.31 4.88
C ILE A 120 -5.29 12.87 3.46
N CYS A 121 -6.01 12.14 2.59
CA CYS A 121 -6.28 12.63 1.23
C CYS A 121 -7.26 13.82 1.22
N LYS A 122 -7.16 14.70 0.21
CA LYS A 122 -7.99 15.91 0.08
C LYS A 122 -9.49 15.61 0.07
N GLN A 123 -9.90 14.46 -0.48
CA GLN A 123 -11.30 14.04 -0.50
C GLN A 123 -11.80 13.64 0.88
N CYS A 124 -10.95 13.06 1.73
CA CYS A 124 -11.32 12.64 3.07
C CYS A 124 -11.37 13.79 4.07
N THR A 125 -10.60 14.86 3.85
CA THR A 125 -10.71 16.10 4.62
C THR A 125 -11.94 16.93 4.26
N SER A 126 -12.55 16.68 3.10
CA SER A 126 -13.76 17.39 2.68
C SER A 126 -14.97 16.97 3.53
N SER A 127 -15.83 17.94 3.86
CA SER A 127 -17.15 17.69 4.46
C SER A 127 -18.06 16.81 3.60
N LYS A 128 -17.76 16.68 2.30
CA LYS A 128 -18.50 15.83 1.36
C LYS A 128 -18.02 14.38 1.35
N SER A 129 -17.02 14.01 2.16
CA SER A 129 -16.49 12.64 2.21
C SER A 129 -17.55 11.64 2.70
N GLN A 130 -18.00 10.77 1.78
CA GLN A 130 -19.04 9.76 2.02
C GLN A 130 -18.48 8.39 2.45
N GLY A 131 -17.17 8.28 2.65
CA GLY A 131 -16.55 7.04 3.09
C GLY A 131 -16.93 6.74 4.55
N PRO A 132 -17.29 5.49 4.89
CA PRO A 132 -17.78 5.14 6.22
C PRO A 132 -16.67 4.88 7.24
N HIS A 133 -15.41 4.84 6.79
CA HIS A 133 -14.28 4.54 7.65
C HIS A 133 -13.84 5.81 8.35
N ASP A 134 -13.68 5.73 9.66
CA ASP A 134 -13.15 6.84 10.47
C ASP A 134 -11.77 7.30 9.98
N GLN A 135 -10.96 6.35 9.50
CA GLN A 135 -9.60 6.61 9.04
C GLN A 135 -9.47 6.69 7.52
N CYS A 136 -8.72 7.69 7.03
CA CYS A 136 -8.23 7.71 5.66
C CYS A 136 -7.04 6.75 5.52
N MET A 137 -7.37 5.47 5.34
CA MET A 137 -6.38 4.39 5.26
C MET A 137 -6.05 4.08 3.80
N GLN A 138 -4.78 4.10 3.43
CA GLN A 138 -4.31 3.61 2.14
C GLN A 138 -3.76 2.19 2.31
N PRO A 139 -4.39 1.19 1.67
CA PRO A 139 -3.91 -0.19 1.69
C PRO A 139 -2.64 -0.31 0.84
N ASP A 140 -1.96 -1.44 0.98
CA ASP A 140 -0.80 -1.81 0.16
C ASP A 140 -1.02 -1.52 -1.34
N LEU A 141 -0.01 -0.93 -2.01
CA LEU A 141 -0.10 -0.39 -3.37
C LEU A 141 -0.72 -1.38 -4.37
N GLY A 142 -0.48 -2.68 -4.17
CA GLY A 142 -0.96 -3.76 -5.03
C GLY A 142 -2.47 -3.90 -5.14
N TYR A 143 -3.26 -3.47 -4.14
CA TYR A 143 -4.71 -3.77 -4.11
C TYR A 143 -5.61 -2.54 -4.30
N GLY A 144 -5.13 -1.37 -3.88
CA GLY A 144 -5.87 -0.10 -3.95
C GLY A 144 -5.43 0.83 -5.08
N LYS A 145 -4.37 0.48 -5.83
CA LYS A 145 -3.71 1.38 -6.80
C LYS A 145 -3.37 2.75 -6.17
N GLY A 146 -2.92 2.73 -4.92
CA GLY A 146 -2.64 3.95 -4.15
C GLY A 146 -3.86 4.78 -3.71
N ALA A 147 -5.10 4.35 -3.93
CA ALA A 147 -6.27 5.07 -3.41
C ALA A 147 -6.57 4.68 -1.95
N CYS A 148 -7.08 5.62 -1.14
CA CYS A 148 -7.54 5.29 0.21
C CYS A 148 -8.89 4.55 0.22
N THR A 149 -9.16 3.78 1.27
CA THR A 149 -10.38 2.98 1.43
C THR A 149 -11.66 3.81 1.29
N ASN A 150 -11.72 5.01 1.88
CA ASN A 150 -12.88 5.90 1.77
C ASN A 150 -13.15 6.36 0.32
N CYS A 151 -12.11 6.64 -0.47
CA CYS A 151 -12.25 6.99 -1.89
C CYS A 151 -12.65 5.77 -2.73
N ILE A 152 -12.07 4.59 -2.45
CA ILE A 152 -12.45 3.33 -3.09
C ILE A 152 -13.93 3.02 -2.86
N TYR A 153 -14.40 3.17 -1.60
CA TYR A 153 -15.80 2.94 -1.22
C TYR A 153 -16.75 3.83 -2.03
N SER A 154 -16.37 5.10 -2.22
CA SER A 154 -17.16 6.09 -2.93
C SER A 154 -17.11 5.95 -4.46
N GLY A 155 -16.36 4.98 -5.00
CA GLY A 155 -16.12 4.83 -6.44
C GLY A 155 -15.23 5.92 -7.04
N ARG A 156 -14.56 6.73 -6.21
CA ARG A 156 -13.70 7.87 -6.60
C ARG A 156 -12.22 7.59 -6.38
N GLY A 157 -11.82 6.33 -6.53
CA GLY A 157 -10.44 5.91 -6.30
C GLY A 157 -9.43 6.62 -7.21
N THR A 158 -9.79 6.89 -8.46
CA THR A 158 -8.96 7.59 -9.46
C THR A 158 -8.70 9.06 -9.11
N GLU A 159 -9.62 9.70 -8.39
CA GLU A 159 -9.49 11.10 -7.98
C GLU A 159 -8.71 11.26 -6.67
N CYS A 160 -8.44 10.18 -5.94
CA CYS A 160 -7.83 10.24 -4.61
C CYS A 160 -6.46 10.94 -4.66
N SER A 161 -6.28 12.00 -3.87
CA SER A 161 -5.04 12.78 -3.93
C SER A 161 -3.78 11.96 -3.59
N LEU A 162 -3.88 10.97 -2.71
CA LEU A 162 -2.75 10.08 -2.39
C LEU A 162 -2.33 9.23 -3.59
N ARG A 163 -3.31 8.77 -4.38
CA ARG A 163 -3.05 8.02 -5.62
C ARG A 163 -2.37 8.92 -6.66
N LEU A 164 -2.90 10.11 -6.86
CA LEU A 164 -2.37 11.07 -7.83
C LEU A 164 -0.92 11.45 -7.51
N GLU A 165 -0.58 11.60 -6.22
CA GLU A 165 0.79 11.86 -5.78
C GLU A 165 1.74 10.70 -6.11
N ILE A 166 1.32 9.44 -5.93
CA ILE A 166 2.11 8.27 -6.32
C ILE A 166 2.30 8.23 -7.84
N GLU A 167 1.23 8.42 -8.61
CA GLU A 167 1.29 8.43 -10.07
C GLU A 167 2.21 9.56 -10.58
N GLU A 168 2.20 10.72 -9.94
CA GLU A 168 3.11 11.83 -10.24
C GLU A 168 4.56 11.47 -9.89
N GLN A 169 4.83 10.90 -8.72
CA GLN A 169 6.18 10.45 -8.33
C GLN A 169 6.73 9.39 -9.30
N GLU A 170 5.91 8.40 -9.69
CA GLU A 170 6.29 7.41 -10.70
C GLU A 170 6.56 8.06 -12.05
N ALA A 171 5.75 9.04 -12.46
CA ALA A 171 5.97 9.78 -13.69
C ALA A 171 7.27 10.61 -13.65
N GLN A 172 7.58 11.23 -12.50
CA GLN A 172 8.84 11.94 -12.29
C GLN A 172 10.05 11.01 -12.33
N LEU A 173 9.97 9.85 -11.66
CA LEU A 173 11.01 8.82 -11.71
C LEU A 173 11.21 8.29 -13.13
N LYS A 174 10.13 8.04 -13.88
CA LYS A 174 10.20 7.64 -15.30
C LYS A 174 10.81 8.72 -16.18
N ARG A 175 10.55 10.01 -15.90
CA ARG A 175 11.21 11.13 -16.61
C ARG A 175 12.69 11.21 -16.27
N ALA A 176 13.06 11.02 -15.01
CA ALA A 176 14.45 11.03 -14.55
C ALA A 176 15.25 9.83 -15.08
N GLN A 177 14.65 8.63 -15.09
CA GLN A 177 15.22 7.41 -15.68
C GLN A 177 15.16 7.44 -17.22
N GLY A 178 14.23 8.22 -17.78
CA GLY A 178 14.00 8.47 -19.19
C GLY A 178 14.96 9.46 -19.84
N ASN A 179 16.10 9.78 -19.22
CA ASN A 179 17.25 10.40 -19.88
C ASN A 179 17.96 9.43 -20.87
N LYS A 180 17.24 8.47 -21.45
CA LYS A 180 17.58 8.01 -22.79
C LYS A 180 16.75 8.86 -23.74
N PRO A 181 17.37 9.82 -24.48
CA PRO A 181 16.63 10.58 -25.48
C PRO A 181 15.88 9.59 -26.41
N PRO A 182 14.65 9.91 -26.81
CA PRO A 182 13.92 9.07 -27.75
C PRO A 182 14.81 8.81 -28.97
N LYS A 183 14.81 7.58 -29.50
CA LYS A 183 15.57 7.27 -30.71
C LYS A 183 15.13 8.26 -31.79
N LEU A 184 16.07 9.09 -32.25
CA LEU A 184 15.84 10.05 -33.33
C LEU A 184 15.40 9.27 -34.58
N THR A 185 14.16 9.47 -34.99
CA THR A 185 13.64 8.96 -36.27
C THR A 185 13.36 10.14 -37.19
N ALA A 186 13.44 9.94 -38.51
CA ALA A 186 13.15 10.99 -39.49
C ALA A 186 11.77 11.62 -39.30
N ARG A 187 10.79 10.82 -38.85
CA ARG A 187 9.44 11.28 -38.51
C ARG A 187 9.46 12.23 -37.31
N ILE A 188 10.18 11.89 -36.25
CA ILE A 188 10.29 12.73 -35.03
C ILE A 188 10.99 14.06 -35.36
N CYS A 189 12.05 14.05 -36.18
CA CYS A 189 12.73 15.28 -36.60
C CYS A 189 11.83 16.20 -37.45
N ARG A 190 10.97 15.63 -38.30
CA ARG A 190 10.08 16.42 -39.19
C ARG A 190 9.01 17.21 -38.42
N PHE A 191 8.62 16.76 -37.23
CA PHE A 191 7.58 17.41 -36.41
C PHE A 191 8.11 18.08 -35.14
N ALA A 192 9.43 18.11 -34.95
CA ALA A 192 10.05 18.74 -33.80
C ALA A 192 10.06 20.27 -33.95
N THR A 193 9.97 20.96 -32.81
CA THR A 193 10.20 22.41 -32.74
C THR A 193 11.69 22.71 -32.82
N ASP A 194 12.06 23.94 -33.21
CA ASP A 194 13.46 24.38 -33.28
C ASP A 194 14.19 24.20 -31.93
N ARG A 195 13.50 24.49 -30.83
CA ARG A 195 14.01 24.32 -29.46
C ARG A 195 14.25 22.85 -29.09
N GLU A 196 13.50 21.92 -29.68
CA GLU A 196 13.73 20.48 -29.50
C GLU A 196 14.90 20.00 -30.35
N LEU A 197 15.03 20.48 -31.59
CA LEU A 197 16.16 20.19 -32.47
C LEU A 197 17.49 20.69 -31.88
N GLU A 198 17.53 21.91 -31.33
CA GLU A 198 18.71 22.46 -30.65
C GLU A 198 19.13 21.60 -29.46
N ARG A 199 18.17 21.16 -28.63
CA ARG A 199 18.45 20.28 -27.49
C ARG A 199 19.01 18.94 -27.95
N TRP A 200 18.47 18.34 -29.00
CA TRP A 200 19.00 17.10 -29.54
C TRP A 200 20.39 17.27 -30.15
N LEU A 201 20.66 18.39 -30.82
CA LEU A 201 21.99 18.69 -31.36
C LEU A 201 23.05 18.76 -30.25
N MET A 202 22.72 19.36 -29.10
CA MET A 202 23.64 19.41 -27.96
C MET A 202 23.95 18.01 -27.42
N LEU A 203 22.93 17.17 -27.22
CA LEU A 203 23.11 15.80 -26.73
C LEU A 203 23.95 14.94 -27.69
N VAL A 204 23.75 15.09 -29.00
CA VAL A 204 24.55 14.36 -30.02
C VAL A 204 26.01 14.82 -29.99
N LYS A 205 26.27 16.13 -29.86
CA LYS A 205 27.64 16.65 -29.77
C LYS A 205 28.37 16.15 -28.52
N GLU A 206 27.68 16.13 -27.38
CA GLU A 206 28.22 15.63 -26.11
C GLU A 206 28.60 14.14 -26.21
N GLU A 207 27.69 13.31 -26.73
CA GLU A 207 27.91 11.87 -26.93
C GLU A 207 29.08 11.59 -27.91
N LEU A 208 29.18 12.35 -29.01
CA LEU A 208 30.30 12.22 -29.94
C LEU A 208 31.64 12.61 -29.32
N GLY A 209 31.64 13.64 -28.46
CA GLY A 209 32.81 14.06 -27.69
C GLY A 209 33.30 12.97 -26.74
N LEU A 210 32.38 12.35 -25.98
CA LEU A 210 32.71 11.26 -25.06
C LEU A 210 33.33 10.06 -25.79
N ARG A 211 32.78 9.68 -26.96
CA ARG A 211 33.33 8.58 -27.78
C ARG A 211 34.70 8.87 -28.36
N ALA A 212 35.00 10.14 -28.68
CA ALA A 212 36.33 10.52 -29.15
C ALA A 212 37.38 10.34 -28.05
N VAL A 213 37.06 10.79 -26.83
CA VAL A 213 37.93 10.62 -25.65
C VAL A 213 38.15 9.14 -25.32
N GLU A 214 37.11 8.32 -25.40
CA GLU A 214 37.22 6.87 -25.15
C GLU A 214 38.14 6.19 -26.16
N LYS A 215 37.98 6.49 -27.46
CA LYS A 215 38.87 5.97 -28.52
C LYS A 215 40.33 6.40 -28.34
N GLU A 216 40.57 7.63 -27.90
CA GLU A 216 41.93 8.11 -27.64
C GLU A 216 42.54 7.36 -26.44
N ARG A 217 41.75 7.15 -25.38
CA ARG A 217 42.17 6.34 -24.23
C ARG A 217 42.51 4.90 -24.60
N GLU A 218 41.76 4.30 -25.52
CA GLU A 218 42.04 2.95 -26.04
C GLU A 218 43.34 2.88 -26.85
N ARG A 219 43.68 3.93 -27.62
CA ARG A 219 44.94 3.99 -28.39
C ARG A 219 46.19 4.08 -27.52
N HIS A 220 46.05 4.59 -26.30
CA HIS A 220 47.14 4.73 -25.34
C HIS A 220 47.27 3.55 -24.37
N ARG A 221 46.45 2.51 -24.53
CA ARG A 221 46.57 1.23 -23.80
C ARG A 221 47.28 0.20 -24.67
#